data_AF-A0A351GE57-F1
#
_entry.id   AF-A0A351GE57-F1
#
_cell.length_a   1.000
_cell.length_b   1.000
_cell.length_c   1.000
_cell.angle_alpha   90.00
_cell.angle_beta   90.00
_cell.angle_gamma   90.00
#
_symmetry.space_group_name_H-M   'P 1'
#
loop_
_entity.id
_entity.type
_entity.pdbx_description
1 polymer ?
#
loop_
_entity_poly.entity_id
_entity_poly.type
_entity_poly.pdbx_seq_one_letter_code
_entity_poly.pdbx_strand_id
1 'polypeptide(L)'
;MALLCLGLVSKAEELGLDQQIDKVFGDLTGWFVDLIFYQIPFSENVSIYWVLFPLILGAGYFTFYFNLINFRKIGVAVNIVRG
;
A
#
# COMPACT_ATOMS: atom_id res chain seq x y z
N MET A 1 25.53 42.37 -21.98
CA MET A 1 25.00 42.44 -20.60
C MET A 1 23.48 42.21 -20.52
N ALA A 2 22.66 42.73 -21.44
CA ALA A 2 21.21 42.46 -21.45
C ALA A 2 20.83 40.99 -21.79
N LEU A 3 21.68 40.29 -22.58
CA LEU A 3 21.44 38.89 -22.98
C LEU A 3 21.62 37.89 -21.82
N LEU A 4 22.34 38.27 -20.76
CA LEU A 4 22.58 37.41 -19.59
C LEU A 4 21.35 37.36 -18.66
N CYS A 5 20.48 38.38 -18.72
CA CYS A 5 19.29 38.49 -17.87
C CYS A 5 18.11 37.64 -18.39
N LEU A 6 18.06 37.31 -19.69
CA LEU A 6 17.03 36.44 -20.26
C LEU A 6 17.19 34.97 -19.85
N GLY A 7 18.41 34.51 -19.55
CA GLY A 7 18.66 33.15 -19.08
C GLY A 7 18.27 32.90 -17.62
N LEU A 8 18.03 33.97 -16.84
CA LEU A 8 17.58 33.89 -15.44
C LEU A 8 16.04 33.84 -15.31
N VAL A 9 15.31 34.10 -16.39
CA VAL A 9 13.88 33.79 -16.52
C VAL A 9 13.74 32.35 -17.03
N SER A 10 14.51 31.42 -16.45
CA SER A 10 14.18 30.00 -16.54
C SER A 10 12.92 29.79 -15.73
N LYS A 11 11.78 29.87 -16.43
CA LYS A 11 10.48 29.25 -16.13
C LYS A 11 10.49 28.52 -14.77
N ALA A 12 10.05 29.21 -13.72
CA ALA A 12 9.52 28.54 -12.54
C ALA A 12 8.31 27.77 -13.05
N GLU A 13 8.54 26.54 -13.51
CA GLU A 13 7.49 25.62 -13.85
C GLU A 13 6.84 25.29 -12.52
N GLU A 14 5.72 25.97 -12.23
CA GLU A 14 4.87 25.62 -11.11
C GLU A 14 4.59 24.13 -11.26
N LEU A 15 5.17 23.31 -10.38
CA LEU A 15 4.87 21.88 -10.35
C LEU A 15 3.33 21.80 -10.36
N GLY A 16 2.79 21.13 -11.38
CA GLY A 16 1.35 20.92 -11.46
C GLY A 16 0.87 20.33 -10.14
N LEU A 17 -0.35 20.68 -9.70
CA LEU A 17 -0.90 20.21 -8.42
C LEU A 17 -0.71 18.70 -8.22
N ASP A 18 -0.83 17.92 -9.29
CA ASP A 18 -0.60 16.48 -9.35
C ASP A 18 0.83 16.09 -8.92
N GLN A 19 1.85 16.76 -9.47
CA GLN A 19 3.25 16.49 -9.13
C GLN A 19 3.60 16.94 -7.71
N GLN A 20 2.95 17.97 -7.18
CA GLN A 20 3.10 18.36 -5.77
C GLN A 20 2.50 17.30 -4.85
N ILE A 21 1.32 16.76 -5.19
CA ILE A 21 0.66 15.70 -4.43
C ILE A 21 1.51 14.43 -4.46
N ASP A 22 1.97 13.99 -5.63
CA ASP A 22 2.82 12.81 -5.77
C ASP A 22 4.11 12.92 -4.96
N LYS A 23 4.73 14.11 -4.97
CA LYS A 23 5.95 14.38 -4.20
C LYS A 23 5.70 14.30 -2.69
N VAL A 24 4.68 15.00 -2.20
CA VAL A 24 4.35 15.00 -0.77
C VAL A 24 3.90 13.61 -0.32
N PHE A 25 3.10 12.92 -1.13
CA PHE A 25 2.66 11.56 -0.82
C PHE A 25 3.83 10.58 -0.81
N GLY A 26 4.72 10.64 -1.80
CA GLY A 26 5.95 9.86 -1.85
C GLY A 26 6.87 10.13 -0.66
N ASP A 27 7.10 11.39 -0.32
CA ASP A 27 7.95 11.79 0.81
C ASP A 27 7.40 11.31 2.16
N LEU A 28 6.07 11.32 2.33
CA LEU A 28 5.42 10.92 3.58
C LEU A 28 5.18 9.42 3.70
N THR A 29 4.86 8.74 2.59
CA THR A 29 4.35 7.35 2.61
C THR A 29 5.25 6.33 1.91
N GLY A 30 6.24 6.78 1.12
CA GLY A 30 7.11 5.90 0.34
C GLY A 30 7.78 4.84 1.21
N TRP A 31 8.32 5.23 2.37
CA TRP A 31 8.94 4.30 3.33
C TRP A 31 8.00 3.17 3.79
N PHE A 32 6.71 3.44 3.91
CA PHE A 32 5.70 2.45 4.32
C PHE A 32 5.33 1.55 3.15
N VAL A 33 5.10 2.13 1.96
CA VAL A 33 4.79 1.39 0.74
C VAL A 33 5.94 0.42 0.41
N ASP A 34 7.18 0.90 0.45
CA ASP A 34 8.38 0.10 0.20
C ASP A 34 8.53 -1.06 1.20
N LEU A 35 8.21 -0.82 2.48
CA LEU A 35 8.23 -1.86 3.51
C LEU A 35 7.14 -2.91 3.28
N ILE A 36 5.91 -2.48 2.98
CA ILE A 36 4.77 -3.38 2.75
C ILE A 36 5.02 -4.25 1.51
N PHE A 37 5.58 -3.67 0.45
CA PHE A 37 5.94 -4.37 -0.79
C PHE A 37 7.38 -4.89 -0.82
N TYR A 38 8.07 -4.94 0.33
CA TYR A 38 9.38 -5.55 0.42
C TYR A 38 9.30 -7.05 0.07
N GLN A 39 10.09 -7.48 -0.91
CA GLN A 39 10.11 -8.87 -1.35
C GLN A 39 11.23 -9.64 -0.65
N ILE A 40 10.86 -10.74 0.00
CA ILE A 40 11.80 -11.67 0.63
C ILE A 40 12.05 -12.83 -0.36
N PRO A 41 13.31 -13.05 -0.80
CA PRO A 41 13.65 -14.17 -1.65
C PRO A 41 13.65 -15.48 -0.84
N PHE A 42 12.81 -16.44 -1.21
CA PHE A 42 12.72 -17.75 -0.58
C PHE A 42 13.41 -18.85 -1.39
N SER A 43 13.50 -18.70 -2.72
CA SER A 43 14.30 -19.55 -3.60
C SER A 43 14.75 -18.78 -4.84
N GLU A 44 15.52 -19.43 -5.71
CA GLU A 44 16.01 -18.85 -6.97
C GLU A 44 14.90 -18.28 -7.88
N ASN A 45 13.67 -18.78 -7.78
CA ASN A 45 12.55 -18.35 -8.62
C ASN A 45 11.32 -17.89 -7.83
N VAL A 46 11.41 -17.78 -6.49
CA VAL A 46 10.24 -17.48 -5.64
C VAL A 46 10.57 -16.40 -4.64
N SER A 47 9.82 -15.30 -4.74
CA SER A 47 9.83 -14.17 -3.81
C SER A 47 8.44 -13.94 -3.24
N ILE A 48 8.36 -13.58 -1.96
CA ILE A 48 7.10 -13.32 -1.26
C ILE A 48 7.12 -11.91 -0.68
N TYR A 49 6.04 -11.15 -0.86
CA TYR A 49 5.90 -9.83 -0.26
C TYR A 49 5.70 -9.92 1.26
N TRP A 50 6.37 -9.02 1.98
CA TRP A 50 6.29 -8.90 3.43
C TRP A 50 4.85 -8.78 3.93
N VAL A 51 4.00 -8.03 3.23
CA VAL A 51 2.57 -7.87 3.59
C VAL A 51 1.82 -9.18 3.79
N LEU A 52 2.22 -10.28 3.13
CA LEU A 52 1.54 -11.57 3.30
C LEU A 52 1.67 -12.09 4.73
N PHE A 53 2.78 -11.83 5.43
CA PHE A 53 2.99 -12.35 6.79
C PHE A 53 1.95 -11.86 7.80
N PRO A 54 1.77 -10.53 8.03
CA PRO A 54 0.75 -10.04 8.95
C PRO A 54 -0.67 -10.39 8.48
N LEU A 55 -0.93 -10.46 7.17
CA LEU A 55 -2.24 -10.87 6.64
C LEU A 55 -2.56 -12.33 7.00
N ILE A 56 -1.64 -13.25 6.74
CA ILE A 56 -1.83 -14.68 7.03
C ILE A 56 -1.85 -14.91 8.54
N LEU A 57 -0.96 -14.27 9.30
CA LEU A 57 -0.95 -14.39 10.77
C LEU A 57 -2.22 -13.82 11.39
N GLY A 58 -2.69 -12.66 10.94
CA GLY A 58 -3.95 -12.06 11.39
C GLY A 58 -5.14 -12.95 11.03
N ALA A 59 -5.22 -13.42 9.78
CA ALA A 59 -6.25 -14.36 9.35
C ALA A 59 -6.23 -15.65 10.17
N GLY A 60 -5.06 -16.23 10.41
CA GLY A 60 -4.86 -17.41 11.25
C GLY A 60 -5.30 -17.17 12.69
N TYR A 61 -4.82 -16.09 13.31
CA TYR A 61 -5.20 -15.70 14.66
C TYR A 61 -6.72 -15.57 14.80
N PHE A 62 -7.38 -14.79 13.94
CA PHE A 62 -8.83 -14.62 13.99
C PHE A 62 -9.58 -15.92 13.70
N THR A 63 -9.05 -16.76 12.82
CA THR A 63 -9.61 -18.08 12.51
C THR A 63 -9.65 -18.97 13.75
N PHE A 64 -8.56 -19.05 14.52
CA PHE A 64 -8.53 -19.83 15.76
C PHE A 64 -9.23 -19.14 16.93
N TYR A 65 -9.02 -17.84 17.11
CA TYR A 65 -9.64 -17.03 18.16
C TYR A 65 -11.18 -17.10 18.09
N PHE A 66 -11.74 -16.98 16.89
CA PHE A 66 -13.18 -17.15 16.68
C PHE A 66 -13.59 -18.61 16.43
N ASN A 67 -12.75 -19.59 16.78
CA ASN A 67 -13.00 -21.03 16.66
C ASN A 67 -13.62 -21.42 15.31
N LEU A 68 -13.02 -21.04 14.19
CA LEU A 68 -13.51 -21.36 12.84
C LEU A 68 -14.94 -20.85 12.56
N ILE A 69 -15.22 -19.59 12.95
CA ILE A 69 -16.56 -18.96 12.86
C ILE A 69 -17.17 -19.03 11.46
N ASN A 70 -16.36 -18.95 10.40
CA ASN A 70 -16.81 -19.04 9.01
C ASN A 70 -17.53 -20.36 8.72
N PHE A 71 -17.11 -21.46 9.34
CA PHE A 71 -17.80 -22.75 9.22
C PHE A 71 -18.96 -22.87 10.20
N ARG A 72 -18.81 -22.40 11.44
CA ARG A 72 -19.84 -22.55 12.48
C ARG A 72 -21.07 -21.67 12.27
N LYS A 73 -20.91 -20.47 11.70
CA LYS A 73 -21.97 -19.46 11.60
C LYS A 73 -22.34 -19.08 10.17
N ILE A 74 -22.01 -19.92 9.18
CA ILE A 74 -22.40 -19.68 7.79
C ILE A 74 -23.92 -19.57 7.63
N GLY A 75 -24.70 -20.41 8.34
CA GLY A 75 -26.16 -20.35 8.31
C GLY A 75 -26.74 -19.07 8.92
N VAL A 76 -26.10 -18.53 9.96
CA VAL A 76 -26.49 -17.25 10.57
C VAL A 76 -26.25 -16.11 9.58
N ALA A 77 -25.09 -16.11 8.92
CA ALA A 77 -24.78 -15.13 7.89
C ALA A 77 -25.83 -15.20 6.76
N VAL A 78 -26.15 -16.39 6.25
CA VAL A 78 -27.18 -16.59 5.21
C VAL A 78 -28.54 -16.05 5.64
N ASN A 79 -28.99 -16.32 6.87
CA ASN A 79 -30.28 -15.84 7.35
C ASN A 79 -30.32 -14.30 7.45
N ILE A 80 -29.23 -13.65 7.88
CA ILE A 80 -29.14 -12.18 7.94
C ILE A 80 -29.27 -11.55 6.55
N VAL A 81 -28.63 -12.12 5.51
CA VAL A 81 -28.74 -11.57 4.14
C VAL A 81 -30.10 -11.87 3.51
N ARG A 82 -30.85 -12.84 4.02
CA ARG A 82 -32.18 -13.20 3.52
C ARG A 82 -33.32 -12.37 4.13
N GLY A 83 -33.06 -11.63 5.21
CA GLY A 83 -34.06 -10.82 5.93
C GLY A 83 -34.58 -11.52 7.17
#